data_AF-A0A9X8CVL5-F1
#
_entry.id   AF-A0A9X8CVL5-F1
#
_cell.length_a   1.000
_cell.length_b   1.000
_cell.length_c   1.000
_cell.angle_alpha   90.00
_cell.angle_beta   90.00
_cell.angle_gamma   90.00
#
_symmetry.space_group_name_H-M   'P 1'
#
loop_
_entity.id
_entity.type
_entity.pdbx_description
1 polymer ?
#
loop_
_entity_poly.entity_id
_entity_poly.type
_entity_poly.pdbx_seq_one_letter_code
_entity_poly.pdbx_strand_id
1 'polypeptide(L)'
;MDKKMFCFQCEQTVGCTGCTGNAGVCGKKADTAKLQDELTGALISLAKAADSTETISKRTGQIIIEGLFTTVTNVSFDNAAIENMIQKVRAEKERLAPDCRTEEYDLQQLWNANEDIRSLKSLILFGIRGMAAYAYHANVLNYEDAEVNQFFCEALSKIGYEESTEALLSTVLKTGEINLKCMALLDKANTETYGTPEPTDVTLTVEKGPFIVVTGHDLKDLQLLLEQTEGKGINIYTHGEMLPAHAYPFLKKYAHLKGNFGTAWQNQQKEFDHLPAPILYTTNCLMPPKSSYADRVFTTEVVAFPGAVHIDEKKDFTPLIEKALELGGYKEDRMFSGINGGKKVTTGFGHAAILSHAGTVVEAVKSGAIRHFFLVAGCDGAKPGRNYYTEFVKQTPSDSIVLTLACGKFRFNDLDLGEIGGLPRLMDMGQCNDAYGAIQVAVALADAFGCSVNELPLSFVLSWYEQKAVCILLTLLHLGIKNIRLGPSLPAFLSPNILNFLVENYGIAPITTPEEDIKALMNQ
;
A
#
# COMPACT_ATOMS: atom_id res chain seq x y z
N MET A 1 30.44 14.03 -6.55
CA MET A 1 29.12 14.68 -6.67
C MET A 1 28.67 15.08 -5.29
N ASP A 2 28.32 16.35 -5.08
CA ASP A 2 27.79 16.79 -3.79
C ASP A 2 26.46 16.09 -3.51
N LYS A 3 26.34 15.44 -2.35
CA LYS A 3 25.09 14.79 -1.91
C LYS A 3 24.06 15.89 -1.62
N LYS A 4 23.05 16.04 -2.48
CA LYS A 4 22.01 17.08 -2.34
C LYS A 4 20.78 16.60 -1.54
N MET A 5 20.59 15.29 -1.45
CA MET A 5 19.59 14.61 -0.65
C MET A 5 20.12 13.22 -0.25
N PHE A 6 19.38 12.50 0.59
CA PHE A 6 19.55 11.06 0.77
C PHE A 6 18.18 10.42 0.98
N CYS A 7 17.78 9.48 0.13
CA CYS A 7 16.52 8.76 0.29
C CYS A 7 16.62 7.36 -0.32
N PHE A 8 16.29 6.34 0.46
CA PHE A 8 16.35 4.93 0.06
C PHE A 8 15.10 4.12 0.43
N GLN A 9 13.99 4.79 0.74
CA GLN A 9 12.80 4.16 1.32
C GLN A 9 11.99 3.28 0.37
N CYS A 10 12.26 3.34 -0.94
CA CYS A 10 11.53 2.58 -1.95
C CYS A 10 12.46 1.67 -2.77
N GLU A 11 11.88 0.61 -3.31
CA GLU A 11 12.60 -0.42 -4.07
C GLU A 11 13.39 0.14 -5.26
N GLN A 12 12.90 1.22 -5.87
CA GLN A 12 13.51 1.84 -7.06
C GLN A 12 14.61 2.85 -6.74
N THR A 13 15.13 2.90 -5.51
CA THR A 13 16.22 3.80 -5.17
C THR A 13 17.45 3.58 -6.07
N VAL A 14 18.17 4.67 -6.39
CA VAL A 14 19.29 4.64 -7.34
C VAL A 14 20.33 3.60 -6.90
N GLY A 15 20.67 2.70 -7.83
CA GLY A 15 21.69 1.66 -7.63
C GLY A 15 21.41 0.72 -6.47
N CYS A 16 20.14 0.59 -6.01
CA CYS A 16 19.80 -0.15 -4.80
C CYS A 16 20.58 0.32 -3.56
N THR A 17 20.94 1.61 -3.48
CA THR A 17 21.71 2.19 -2.37
C THR A 17 21.07 3.46 -1.82
N GLY A 18 20.74 4.44 -2.67
CA GLY A 18 20.22 5.73 -2.21
C GLY A 18 20.15 6.78 -3.32
N CYS A 19 19.04 7.49 -3.39
CA CYS A 19 18.90 8.69 -4.22
C CYS A 19 19.67 9.85 -3.56
N THR A 20 20.71 10.36 -4.23
CA THR A 20 21.60 11.42 -3.69
C THR A 20 21.73 12.69 -4.55
N GLY A 21 21.15 12.67 -5.75
CA GLY A 21 21.24 13.75 -6.74
C GLY A 21 20.22 14.88 -6.55
N ASN A 22 19.88 15.57 -7.64
CA ASN A 22 18.87 16.65 -7.63
C ASN A 22 17.43 16.14 -7.44
N ALA A 23 17.18 14.86 -7.73
CA ALA A 23 15.89 14.22 -7.56
C ALA A 23 16.07 12.71 -7.37
N GLY A 24 15.11 12.07 -6.71
CA GLY A 24 14.96 10.62 -6.67
C GLY A 24 14.33 10.06 -7.95
N VAL A 25 14.40 8.74 -8.13
CA VAL A 25 13.82 8.04 -9.29
C VAL A 25 12.30 8.28 -9.42
N CYS A 26 11.60 8.48 -8.29
CA CYS A 26 10.18 8.82 -8.27
C CYS A 26 9.87 10.27 -8.72
N GLY A 27 10.88 11.10 -8.98
CA GLY A 27 10.70 12.51 -9.32
C GLY A 27 10.69 13.46 -8.11
N LYS A 28 10.81 12.95 -6.88
CA LYS A 28 10.93 13.78 -5.68
C LYS A 28 12.21 14.61 -5.75
N LYS A 29 12.10 15.93 -5.79
CA LYS A 29 13.24 16.85 -5.85
C LYS A 29 13.97 16.91 -4.50
N ALA A 30 15.23 17.35 -4.54
CA ALA A 30 16.09 17.40 -3.36
C ALA A 30 15.57 18.35 -2.26
N ASP A 31 14.94 19.46 -2.62
CA ASP A 31 14.28 20.39 -1.70
C ASP A 31 13.05 19.75 -1.02
N THR A 32 12.18 19.09 -1.80
CA THR A 32 11.05 18.31 -1.27
C THR A 32 11.54 17.20 -0.33
N ALA A 33 12.62 16.50 -0.68
CA ALA A 33 13.20 15.46 0.17
C ALA A 33 13.70 16.02 1.51
N LYS A 34 14.35 17.19 1.52
CA LYS A 34 14.79 17.86 2.75
C LYS A 34 13.62 18.26 3.64
N LEU A 35 12.53 18.76 3.06
CA LEU A 35 11.32 19.09 3.83
C LEU A 35 10.66 17.84 4.43
N GLN A 36 10.67 16.71 3.73
CA GLN A 36 10.18 15.45 4.32
C GLN A 36 11.08 14.92 5.45
N ASP A 37 12.39 15.13 5.36
CA ASP A 37 13.31 14.86 6.48
C ASP A 37 13.02 15.81 7.66
N GLU A 38 12.85 17.11 7.43
CA GLU A 38 12.47 18.10 8.46
C GLU A 38 11.13 17.73 9.13
N LEU A 39 10.11 17.37 8.36
CA LEU A 39 8.83 16.89 8.87
C LEU A 39 9.00 15.66 9.77
N THR A 40 9.84 14.70 9.36
CA THR A 40 10.13 13.52 10.18
C THR A 40 10.83 13.91 11.49
N GLY A 41 11.74 14.88 11.44
CA GLY A 41 12.44 15.40 12.62
C GLY A 41 11.49 16.06 13.61
N ALA A 42 10.58 16.90 13.08
CA ALA A 42 9.52 17.53 13.86
C ALA A 42 8.57 16.50 14.50
N LEU A 43 8.20 15.43 13.78
CA LEU A 43 7.38 14.33 14.30
C LEU A 43 8.05 13.58 15.44
N ILE A 44 9.36 13.29 15.33
CA ILE A 44 10.13 12.67 16.41
C ILE A 44 10.14 13.56 17.65
N SER A 45 10.28 14.87 17.48
CA SER A 45 10.22 15.81 18.60
C SER A 45 8.81 15.96 19.19
N LEU A 46 7.76 15.87 18.36
CA LEU A 46 6.38 15.84 18.82
C LEU A 46 6.14 14.59 19.68
N ALA A 47 6.59 13.42 19.20
CA ALA A 47 6.48 12.15 19.90
C ALA A 47 7.22 12.14 21.24
N LYS A 48 8.38 12.81 21.35
CA LYS A 48 9.09 12.99 22.63
C LYS A 48 8.39 13.95 23.59
N ALA A 49 7.61 14.90 23.08
CA ALA A 49 6.85 15.85 23.89
C ALA A 49 5.50 15.28 24.36
N ALA A 50 4.89 14.39 23.56
CA ALA A 50 3.78 13.57 23.99
C ALA A 50 4.33 12.50 24.95
N ASP A 51 4.19 12.72 26.26
CA ASP A 51 4.61 11.74 27.26
C ASP A 51 4.03 10.37 26.91
N SER A 52 4.90 9.41 26.61
CA SER A 52 4.48 8.07 26.17
C SER A 52 3.80 7.26 27.28
N THR A 53 3.73 7.80 28.50
CA THR A 53 3.04 7.19 29.65
C THR A 53 1.58 7.63 29.79
N GLU A 54 1.15 8.67 29.06
CA GLU A 54 -0.25 9.11 29.00
C GLU A 54 -0.87 8.77 27.64
N THR A 55 -2.20 8.59 27.63
CA THR A 55 -2.95 8.35 26.39
C THR A 55 -2.85 9.58 25.50
N ILE A 56 -2.33 9.41 24.28
CA ILE A 56 -2.28 10.54 23.34
C ILE A 56 -3.68 11.02 22.94
N SER A 57 -3.82 12.35 22.82
CA SER A 57 -5.07 12.94 22.36
C SER A 57 -5.35 12.57 20.90
N LYS A 58 -6.64 12.48 20.52
CA LYS A 58 -7.05 12.22 19.13
C LYS A 58 -6.40 13.17 18.13
N ARG A 59 -6.33 14.46 18.47
CA ARG A 59 -5.68 15.50 17.65
C ARG A 59 -4.20 15.21 17.43
N THR A 60 -3.48 14.84 18.50
CA THR A 60 -2.06 14.52 18.42
C THR A 60 -1.82 13.28 17.55
N GLY A 61 -2.61 12.22 17.75
CA GLY A 61 -2.54 11.00 16.94
C GLY A 61 -2.79 11.27 15.46
N GLN A 62 -3.83 12.04 15.13
CA GLN A 62 -4.15 12.42 13.75
C GLN A 62 -3.00 13.20 13.08
N ILE A 63 -2.42 14.20 13.76
CA ILE A 63 -1.30 14.98 13.23
C ILE A 63 -0.07 14.10 12.95
N ILE A 64 0.22 13.13 13.84
CA ILE A 64 1.34 12.20 13.65
C ILE A 64 1.08 11.29 12.43
N ILE A 65 -0.12 10.74 12.33
CA ILE A 65 -0.54 9.86 11.24
C ILE A 65 -0.48 10.60 9.90
N GLU A 66 -1.03 11.81 9.80
CA GLU A 66 -0.98 12.67 8.61
C GLU A 66 0.45 12.99 8.20
N GLY A 67 1.29 13.38 9.16
CA GLY A 67 2.69 13.71 8.91
C GLY A 67 3.48 12.52 8.39
N LEU A 68 3.30 11.34 8.99
CA LEU A 68 3.94 10.10 8.52
C LEU A 68 3.46 9.74 7.11
N PHE A 69 2.15 9.78 6.84
CA PHE A 69 1.60 9.41 5.55
C PHE A 69 2.04 10.37 4.43
N THR A 70 2.13 11.68 4.72
CA THR A 70 2.66 12.71 3.79
C THR A 70 4.06 12.34 3.24
N THR A 71 4.87 11.60 4.00
CA THR A 71 6.24 11.20 3.64
C THR A 71 6.35 9.85 2.94
N VAL A 72 5.25 9.12 2.77
CA VAL A 72 5.20 7.87 1.97
C VAL A 72 5.53 8.18 0.51
N THR A 73 6.21 7.25 -0.16
CA THR A 73 6.59 7.37 -1.56
C THR A 73 5.37 7.66 -2.43
N ASN A 74 5.47 8.70 -3.26
CA ASN A 74 4.44 9.15 -4.21
C ASN A 74 3.16 9.69 -3.56
N VAL A 75 3.21 10.20 -2.32
CA VAL A 75 2.11 10.94 -1.68
C VAL A 75 2.19 12.44 -1.98
N SER A 76 3.18 13.14 -1.45
CA SER A 76 3.30 14.60 -1.58
C SER A 76 4.60 15.03 -2.24
N PHE A 77 4.48 15.89 -3.26
CA PHE A 77 5.56 16.56 -3.98
C PHE A 77 5.49 18.09 -3.85
N ASP A 78 4.50 18.60 -3.13
CA ASP A 78 4.27 20.03 -2.97
C ASP A 78 4.95 20.55 -1.71
N ASN A 79 5.96 21.41 -1.90
CA ASN A 79 6.76 21.94 -0.79
C ASN A 79 5.90 22.75 0.18
N ALA A 80 4.94 23.55 -0.32
CA ALA A 80 4.11 24.40 0.54
C ALA A 80 3.16 23.55 1.40
N ALA A 81 2.60 22.46 0.84
CA ALA A 81 1.81 21.50 1.60
C ALA A 81 2.63 20.82 2.72
N ILE A 82 3.88 20.43 2.42
CA ILE A 82 4.77 19.82 3.41
C ILE A 82 5.17 20.83 4.50
N GLU A 83 5.49 22.07 4.14
CA GLU A 83 5.78 23.16 5.09
C GLU A 83 4.58 23.42 6.02
N ASN A 84 3.36 23.46 5.48
CA ASN A 84 2.15 23.58 6.30
C ASN A 84 2.00 22.42 7.28
N MET A 85 2.30 21.19 6.85
CA MET A 85 2.28 20.02 7.74
C MET A 85 3.34 20.12 8.84
N ILE A 86 4.55 20.60 8.53
CA ILE A 86 5.60 20.87 9.53
C ILE A 86 5.09 21.88 10.57
N GLN A 87 4.46 22.97 10.14
CA GLN A 87 3.92 23.97 11.06
C GLN A 87 2.79 23.41 11.93
N LYS A 88 1.91 22.55 11.39
CA LYS A 88 0.89 21.83 12.17
C LYS A 88 1.53 20.96 13.27
N VAL A 89 2.58 20.21 12.95
CA VAL A 89 3.32 19.38 13.91
C VAL A 89 3.97 20.23 15.00
N ARG A 90 4.66 21.33 14.61
CA ARG A 90 5.31 22.26 15.55
C ARG A 90 4.31 22.92 16.50
N ALA A 91 3.17 23.38 15.98
CA ALA A 91 2.11 23.98 16.79
C ALA A 91 1.50 23.00 17.80
N GLU A 92 1.37 21.72 17.43
CA GLU A 92 0.89 20.69 18.35
C GLU A 92 1.93 20.35 19.43
N LYS A 93 3.22 20.29 19.07
CA LYS A 93 4.31 20.15 20.05
C LYS A 93 4.30 21.30 21.06
N GLU A 94 4.19 22.55 20.60
CA GLU A 94 4.15 23.73 21.47
C GLU A 94 2.91 23.72 22.39
N ARG A 95 1.77 23.23 21.90
CA ARG A 95 0.56 23.03 22.71
C ARG A 95 0.77 22.01 23.83
N LEU A 96 1.46 20.91 23.57
CA LEU A 96 1.71 19.84 24.55
C LEU A 96 2.79 20.20 25.56
N ALA A 97 3.85 20.88 25.11
CA ALA A 97 5.01 21.16 25.93
C ALA A 97 5.52 22.60 25.67
N PRO A 98 4.80 23.64 26.13
CA PRO A 98 5.09 25.05 25.81
C PRO A 98 6.46 25.51 26.31
N ASP A 99 6.95 24.94 27.41
CA ASP A 99 8.26 25.26 28.00
C ASP A 99 9.40 24.38 27.46
N CYS A 100 9.09 23.39 26.61
CA CYS A 100 10.05 22.41 26.12
C CYS A 100 10.81 22.94 24.91
N ARG A 101 12.01 23.48 25.15
CA ARG A 101 12.96 23.93 24.11
C ARG A 101 13.79 22.79 23.52
N THR A 102 13.23 21.59 23.38
CA THR A 102 13.95 20.48 22.74
C THR A 102 14.19 20.82 21.26
N GLU A 103 15.46 20.77 20.87
CA GLU A 103 15.84 20.88 19.45
C GLU A 103 15.15 19.78 18.63
N GLU A 104 14.84 20.11 17.37
CA GLU A 104 14.28 19.13 16.47
C GLU A 104 15.29 18.06 16.12
N TYR A 105 14.82 16.81 16.01
CA TYR A 105 15.72 15.71 15.67
C TYR A 105 16.22 15.87 14.23
N ASP A 106 17.54 16.08 14.07
CA ASP A 106 18.17 16.16 12.76
C ASP A 106 18.27 14.76 12.14
N LEU A 107 17.54 14.53 11.04
CA LEU A 107 17.54 13.26 10.31
C LEU A 107 18.91 12.89 9.75
N GLN A 108 19.86 13.82 9.62
CA GLN A 108 21.24 13.47 9.29
C GLN A 108 21.88 12.58 10.37
N GLN A 109 21.43 12.64 11.62
CA GLN A 109 21.89 11.72 12.68
C GLN A 109 21.49 10.28 12.34
N LEU A 110 20.26 10.06 11.88
CA LEU A 110 19.78 8.75 11.43
C LEU A 110 20.53 8.28 10.17
N TRP A 111 20.66 9.15 9.16
CA TRP A 111 21.26 8.79 7.87
C TRP A 111 22.77 8.49 7.97
N ASN A 112 23.45 9.10 8.93
CA ASN A 112 24.88 8.90 9.18
C ASN A 112 25.18 7.99 10.39
N ALA A 113 24.17 7.39 11.02
CA ALA A 113 24.36 6.43 12.10
C ALA A 113 25.15 5.19 11.64
N ASN A 114 25.58 4.38 12.62
CA ASN A 114 26.10 3.03 12.37
C ASN A 114 25.15 2.27 11.43
N GLU A 115 25.70 1.51 10.48
CA GLU A 115 24.92 0.91 9.41
C GLU A 115 23.79 -0.02 9.91
N ASP A 116 24.02 -0.80 10.96
CA ASP A 116 23.02 -1.70 11.54
C ASP A 116 21.94 -0.93 12.31
N ILE A 117 22.34 0.12 13.04
CA ILE A 117 21.42 1.02 13.73
C ILE A 117 20.56 1.78 12.72
N ARG A 118 21.16 2.34 11.67
CA ARG A 118 20.45 3.00 10.57
C ARG A 118 19.47 2.04 9.90
N SER A 119 19.90 0.80 9.66
CA SER A 119 19.07 -0.24 9.05
C SER A 119 17.83 -0.53 9.89
N LEU A 120 17.99 -0.81 11.19
CA LEU A 120 16.88 -1.11 12.08
C LEU A 120 15.96 0.10 12.31
N LYS A 121 16.51 1.30 12.53
CA LYS A 121 15.69 2.52 12.63
C LYS A 121 14.95 2.84 11.33
N SER A 122 15.53 2.53 10.17
CA SER A 122 14.85 2.67 8.87
C SER A 122 13.73 1.66 8.71
N LEU A 123 13.90 0.41 9.14
CA LEU A 123 12.84 -0.59 9.19
C LEU A 123 11.65 -0.10 10.03
N ILE A 124 11.91 0.43 11.23
CA ILE A 124 10.88 1.00 12.10
C ILE A 124 10.20 2.19 11.41
N LEU A 125 10.97 3.19 10.94
CA LEU A 125 10.44 4.41 10.33
C LEU A 125 9.58 4.10 9.11
N PHE A 126 10.05 3.23 8.23
CA PHE A 126 9.31 2.86 7.02
C PHE A 126 8.12 1.96 7.34
N GLY A 127 8.22 1.09 8.36
CA GLY A 127 7.08 0.36 8.89
C GLY A 127 5.97 1.28 9.39
N ILE A 128 6.29 2.25 10.26
CA ILE A 128 5.27 3.17 10.79
C ILE A 128 4.73 4.14 9.74
N ARG A 129 5.49 4.49 8.69
CA ARG A 129 4.95 5.23 7.53
C ARG A 129 3.86 4.44 6.79
N GLY A 130 4.09 3.15 6.56
CA GLY A 130 3.08 2.25 5.97
C GLY A 130 1.86 2.08 6.88
N MET A 131 2.11 1.83 8.17
CA MET A 131 1.06 1.66 9.18
C MET A 131 0.20 2.93 9.34
N ALA A 132 0.79 4.12 9.24
CA ALA A 132 0.08 5.39 9.29
C ALA A 132 -0.93 5.53 8.14
N ALA A 133 -0.62 5.03 6.94
CA ALA A 133 -1.58 5.04 5.85
C ALA A 133 -2.84 4.22 6.20
N TYR A 134 -2.69 3.04 6.81
CA TYR A 134 -3.83 2.23 7.23
C TYR A 134 -4.62 2.86 8.38
N ALA A 135 -3.92 3.39 9.39
CA ALA A 135 -4.55 4.10 10.51
C ALA A 135 -5.30 5.34 10.02
N TYR A 136 -4.77 6.05 9.01
CA TYR A 136 -5.44 7.18 8.39
C TYR A 136 -6.79 6.79 7.79
N HIS A 137 -6.83 5.74 6.98
CA HIS A 137 -8.08 5.28 6.37
C HIS A 137 -9.09 4.77 7.39
N ALA A 138 -8.65 4.11 8.46
CA ALA A 138 -9.53 3.75 9.57
C ALA A 138 -10.12 5.01 10.25
N ASN A 139 -9.28 6.02 10.51
CA ASN A 139 -9.70 7.29 11.11
C ASN A 139 -10.70 8.06 10.24
N VAL A 140 -10.54 8.06 8.92
CA VAL A 140 -11.48 8.66 7.96
C VAL A 140 -12.88 8.03 8.07
N LEU A 141 -12.96 6.75 8.46
CA LEU A 141 -14.19 6.02 8.73
C LEU A 141 -14.65 6.11 10.20
N ASN A 142 -13.97 6.92 11.02
CA ASN A 142 -14.20 7.08 12.47
C ASN A 142 -13.84 5.84 13.33
N TYR A 143 -12.92 5.01 12.86
CA TYR A 143 -12.35 3.91 13.63
C TYR A 143 -10.94 4.28 14.10
N GLU A 144 -10.71 4.18 15.40
CA GLU A 144 -9.42 4.47 16.02
C GLU A 144 -9.10 3.41 17.09
N ASP A 145 -7.81 3.16 17.32
CA ASP A 145 -7.35 2.27 18.38
C ASP A 145 -6.26 2.96 19.19
N ALA A 146 -6.45 3.02 20.52
CA ALA A 146 -5.57 3.75 21.41
C ALA A 146 -4.14 3.18 21.43
N GLU A 147 -3.98 1.86 21.29
CA GLU A 147 -2.67 1.21 21.28
C GLU A 147 -1.91 1.49 19.98
N VAL A 148 -2.61 1.40 18.83
CA VAL A 148 -2.05 1.78 17.53
C VAL A 148 -1.58 3.24 17.56
N ASN A 149 -2.43 4.12 18.07
CA ASN A 149 -2.14 5.55 18.20
C ASN A 149 -0.92 5.79 19.12
N GLN A 150 -0.89 5.18 20.31
CA GLN A 150 0.21 5.31 21.25
C GLN A 150 1.55 4.82 20.66
N PHE A 151 1.51 3.72 19.91
CA PHE A 151 2.72 3.11 19.37
C PHE A 151 3.43 4.00 18.34
N PHE A 152 2.72 4.86 17.61
CA PHE A 152 3.38 5.84 16.74
C PHE A 152 4.34 6.74 17.54
N CYS A 153 3.94 7.21 18.72
CA CYS A 153 4.80 8.00 19.60
C CYS A 153 5.97 7.19 20.15
N GLU A 154 5.71 5.94 20.57
CA GLU A 154 6.76 5.03 21.05
C GLU A 154 7.82 4.78 19.98
N ALA A 155 7.41 4.42 18.77
CA ALA A 155 8.30 4.11 17.66
C ALA A 155 9.11 5.34 17.20
N LEU A 156 8.46 6.50 17.05
CA LEU A 156 9.14 7.76 16.72
C LEU A 156 10.14 8.16 17.80
N SER A 157 9.78 8.01 19.08
CA SER A 157 10.69 8.29 20.19
C SER A 157 11.90 7.35 20.16
N LYS A 158 11.68 6.04 19.98
CA LYS A 158 12.75 5.03 19.86
C LYS A 158 13.72 5.35 18.72
N ILE A 159 13.23 5.73 17.54
CA ILE A 159 14.09 6.19 16.44
C ILE A 159 15.00 7.34 16.89
N GLY A 160 14.46 8.28 17.67
CA GLY A 160 15.16 9.47 18.11
C GLY A 160 16.14 9.32 19.27
N TYR A 161 16.25 8.17 19.95
CA TYR A 161 17.21 8.01 21.08
C TYR A 161 17.83 6.61 21.23
N GLU A 162 17.21 5.54 20.71
CA GLU A 162 17.66 4.18 20.96
C GLU A 162 18.88 3.83 20.10
N GLU A 163 19.89 3.20 20.68
CA GLU A 163 21.14 2.85 20.01
C GLU A 163 21.52 1.36 20.20
N SER A 164 20.71 0.58 20.92
CA SER A 164 20.89 -0.86 21.03
C SER A 164 20.26 -1.60 19.85
N THR A 165 21.04 -2.44 19.16
CA THR A 165 20.55 -3.29 18.07
C THR A 165 19.46 -4.24 18.53
N GLU A 166 19.58 -4.83 19.72
CA GLU A 166 18.59 -5.73 20.30
C GLU A 166 17.27 -5.01 20.58
N ALA A 167 17.34 -3.82 21.20
CA ALA A 167 16.14 -3.03 21.51
C ALA A 167 15.45 -2.52 20.23
N LEU A 168 16.23 -2.10 19.23
CA LEU A 168 15.69 -1.69 17.93
C LEU A 168 15.07 -2.87 17.19
N LEU A 169 15.70 -4.05 17.20
CA LEU A 169 15.13 -5.26 16.60
C LEU A 169 13.81 -5.67 17.27
N SER A 170 13.74 -5.58 18.60
CA SER A 170 12.48 -5.78 19.33
C SER A 170 11.40 -4.79 18.89
N THR A 171 11.78 -3.52 18.69
CA THR A 171 10.87 -2.48 18.17
C THR A 171 10.42 -2.75 16.73
N VAL A 172 11.29 -3.32 15.87
CA VAL A 172 10.94 -3.76 14.50
C VAL A 172 9.85 -4.83 14.55
N LEU A 173 9.99 -5.84 15.41
CA LEU A 173 8.99 -6.91 15.54
C LEU A 173 7.69 -6.38 16.14
N LYS A 174 7.77 -5.51 17.16
CA LYS A 174 6.59 -4.83 17.73
C LYS A 174 5.88 -3.94 16.70
N THR A 175 6.62 -3.34 15.76
CA THR A 175 5.99 -2.62 14.63
C THR A 175 5.14 -3.55 13.77
N GLY A 176 5.59 -4.79 13.55
CA GLY A 176 4.80 -5.81 12.87
C GLY A 176 3.54 -6.23 13.65
N GLU A 177 3.69 -6.43 14.96
CA GLU A 177 2.57 -6.75 15.88
C GLU A 177 1.47 -5.68 15.83
N ILE A 178 1.85 -4.41 16.03
CA ILE A 178 0.90 -3.30 16.06
C ILE A 178 0.32 -3.04 14.65
N ASN A 179 1.09 -3.27 13.58
CA ASN A 179 0.55 -3.19 12.23
C ASN A 179 -0.50 -4.27 11.96
N LEU A 180 -0.37 -5.49 12.50
CA LEU A 180 -1.43 -6.50 12.42
C LEU A 180 -2.74 -5.98 13.00
N LYS A 181 -2.66 -5.34 14.18
CA LYS A 181 -3.81 -4.69 14.84
C LYS A 181 -4.38 -3.54 14.00
N CYS A 182 -3.51 -2.72 13.40
CA CYS A 182 -3.90 -1.61 12.53
C CYS A 182 -4.62 -2.10 11.26
N MET A 183 -4.12 -3.15 10.61
CA MET A 183 -4.80 -3.73 9.44
C MET A 183 -6.14 -4.38 9.84
N ALA A 184 -6.22 -5.02 11.01
CA ALA A 184 -7.50 -5.54 11.54
C ALA A 184 -8.52 -4.42 11.79
N LEU A 185 -8.06 -3.26 12.31
CA LEU A 185 -8.88 -2.08 12.50
C LEU A 185 -9.43 -1.56 11.16
N LEU A 186 -8.58 -1.48 10.13
CA LEU A 186 -9.00 -1.03 8.80
C LEU A 186 -9.91 -2.04 8.08
N ASP A 187 -9.65 -3.34 8.19
CA ASP A 187 -10.54 -4.41 7.68
C ASP A 187 -11.93 -4.28 8.29
N LYS A 188 -12.00 -4.13 9.62
CA LYS A 188 -13.25 -3.87 10.34
C LYS A 188 -13.93 -2.58 9.84
N ALA A 189 -13.18 -1.48 9.77
CA ALA A 189 -13.73 -0.19 9.35
C ALA A 189 -14.35 -0.25 7.95
N ASN A 190 -13.65 -0.88 7.00
CA ASN A 190 -14.14 -1.05 5.63
C ASN A 190 -15.34 -1.99 5.56
N THR A 191 -15.26 -3.17 6.19
CA THR A 191 -16.32 -4.19 6.09
C THR A 191 -17.59 -3.82 6.84
N GLU A 192 -17.50 -3.17 8.01
CA GLU A 192 -18.67 -2.68 8.74
C GLU A 192 -19.33 -1.49 8.05
N THR A 193 -18.56 -0.66 7.32
CA THR A 193 -19.09 0.52 6.61
C THR A 193 -19.68 0.15 5.24
N TYR A 194 -18.98 -0.68 4.47
CA TYR A 194 -19.28 -0.92 3.06
C TYR A 194 -19.80 -2.33 2.75
N GLY A 195 -19.87 -3.19 3.77
CA GLY A 195 -20.23 -4.60 3.64
C GLY A 195 -19.01 -5.50 3.36
N THR A 196 -19.21 -6.80 3.51
CA THR A 196 -18.17 -7.79 3.22
C THR A 196 -17.94 -7.90 1.71
N PRO A 197 -16.67 -7.85 1.22
CA PRO A 197 -16.35 -8.05 -0.18
C PRO A 197 -16.89 -9.37 -0.74
N GLU A 198 -17.49 -9.31 -1.93
CA GLU A 198 -17.99 -10.46 -2.67
C GLU A 198 -17.26 -10.61 -4.02
N PRO A 199 -16.96 -11.85 -4.46
CA PRO A 199 -16.36 -12.10 -5.77
C PRO A 199 -17.13 -11.37 -6.89
N THR A 200 -16.43 -10.50 -7.61
CA THR A 200 -17.01 -9.60 -8.58
C THR A 200 -16.11 -9.49 -9.81
N ASP A 201 -16.71 -9.73 -10.98
CA ASP A 201 -16.09 -9.42 -12.27
C ASP A 201 -16.20 -7.92 -12.54
N VAL A 202 -15.08 -7.32 -12.93
CA VAL A 202 -14.96 -5.89 -13.21
C VAL A 202 -14.52 -5.71 -14.67
N THR A 203 -15.31 -4.96 -15.43
CA THR A 203 -15.01 -4.67 -16.84
C THR A 203 -13.87 -3.67 -16.97
N LEU A 204 -13.04 -3.85 -18.02
CA LEU A 204 -12.05 -2.86 -18.47
C LEU A 204 -12.57 -1.99 -19.62
N THR A 205 -13.85 -2.09 -19.95
CA THR A 205 -14.48 -1.23 -20.96
C THR A 205 -14.83 0.13 -20.35
N VAL A 206 -14.42 1.20 -21.02
CA VAL A 206 -14.84 2.56 -20.70
C VAL A 206 -15.95 2.96 -21.65
N GLU A 207 -17.14 3.21 -21.10
CA GLU A 207 -18.32 3.62 -21.87
C GLU A 207 -18.12 5.05 -22.41
N LYS A 208 -18.79 5.36 -23.52
CA LYS A 208 -18.85 6.72 -24.07
C LYS A 208 -19.49 7.70 -23.07
N GLY A 209 -19.10 8.97 -23.19
CA GLY A 209 -19.58 10.07 -22.37
C GLY A 209 -18.61 10.46 -21.24
N PRO A 210 -18.97 11.48 -20.43
CA PRO A 210 -18.14 11.98 -19.34
C PRO A 210 -17.81 10.90 -18.31
N PHE A 211 -16.57 10.91 -17.82
CA PHE A 211 -16.17 10.01 -16.75
C PHE A 211 -15.08 10.62 -15.87
N ILE A 212 -14.89 10.06 -14.68
CA ILE A 212 -13.82 10.40 -13.73
C ILE A 212 -13.03 9.11 -13.43
N VAL A 213 -11.71 9.22 -13.36
CA VAL A 213 -10.83 8.14 -12.88
C VAL A 213 -10.44 8.41 -11.43
N VAL A 214 -10.72 7.48 -10.52
CA VAL A 214 -10.36 7.56 -9.11
C VAL A 214 -9.25 6.55 -8.82
N THR A 215 -8.14 7.04 -8.27
CA THR A 215 -6.97 6.22 -7.92
C THR A 215 -6.55 6.48 -6.48
N GLY A 216 -5.88 5.50 -5.88
CA GLY A 216 -5.51 5.53 -4.47
C GLY A 216 -6.14 4.36 -3.72
N HIS A 217 -6.50 4.58 -2.46
CA HIS A 217 -7.05 3.52 -1.60
C HIS A 217 -8.32 3.95 -0.84
N ASP A 218 -8.54 5.25 -0.66
CA ASP A 218 -9.62 5.74 0.21
C ASP A 218 -11.03 5.47 -0.35
N LEU A 219 -11.77 4.60 0.34
CA LEU A 219 -13.14 4.24 -0.03
C LEU A 219 -14.16 5.31 0.38
N LYS A 220 -13.84 6.20 1.34
CA LYS A 220 -14.74 7.27 1.76
C LYS A 220 -14.83 8.37 0.73
N ASP A 221 -13.71 8.76 0.15
CA ASP A 221 -13.66 9.68 -0.98
C ASP A 221 -14.45 9.14 -2.18
N LEU A 222 -14.31 7.85 -2.47
CA LEU A 222 -15.10 7.22 -3.53
C LEU A 222 -16.60 7.24 -3.20
N GLN A 223 -16.99 6.92 -1.97
CA GLN A 223 -18.39 7.03 -1.55
C GLN A 223 -18.93 8.45 -1.79
N LEU A 224 -18.24 9.47 -1.27
CA LEU A 224 -18.69 10.86 -1.34
C LEU A 224 -18.73 11.36 -2.79
N LEU A 225 -17.79 10.92 -3.63
CA LEU A 225 -17.81 11.21 -5.07
C LEU A 225 -19.01 10.55 -5.76
N LEU A 226 -19.29 9.27 -5.47
CA LEU A 226 -20.43 8.55 -6.04
C LEU A 226 -21.75 9.25 -5.68
N GLU A 227 -21.91 9.64 -4.42
CA GLU A 227 -23.07 10.39 -3.92
C GLU A 227 -23.23 11.74 -4.65
N GLN A 228 -22.15 12.48 -4.88
CA GLN A 228 -22.17 13.79 -5.55
C GLN A 228 -22.31 13.72 -7.08
N THR A 229 -22.05 12.55 -7.68
CA THR A 229 -22.13 12.32 -9.14
C THR A 229 -23.40 11.57 -9.58
N GLU A 230 -24.17 11.05 -8.62
CA GLU A 230 -25.45 10.39 -8.86
C GLU A 230 -26.38 11.26 -9.74
N GLY A 231 -26.90 10.69 -10.82
CA GLY A 231 -27.80 11.40 -11.74
C GLY A 231 -27.15 12.48 -12.62
N LYS A 232 -25.83 12.68 -12.58
CA LYS A 232 -25.13 13.71 -13.40
C LYS A 232 -24.67 13.23 -14.77
N GLY A 233 -24.88 11.95 -15.10
CA GLY A 233 -24.43 11.36 -16.38
C GLY A 233 -22.91 11.25 -16.49
N ILE A 234 -22.21 11.08 -15.36
CA ILE A 234 -20.76 10.90 -15.28
C ILE A 234 -20.50 9.48 -14.76
N ASN A 235 -19.75 8.69 -15.51
CA ASN A 235 -19.32 7.37 -15.05
C ASN A 235 -18.05 7.48 -14.18
N ILE A 236 -17.93 6.63 -13.16
CA ILE A 236 -16.77 6.54 -12.28
C ILE A 236 -16.01 5.25 -12.60
N TYR A 237 -14.71 5.39 -12.83
CA TYR A 237 -13.79 4.27 -13.04
C TYR A 237 -12.73 4.26 -11.94
N THR A 238 -12.49 3.10 -11.35
CA THR A 238 -11.38 2.90 -10.42
C THR A 238 -10.08 2.75 -11.20
N HIS A 239 -8.93 3.00 -10.58
CA HIS A 239 -7.61 2.72 -11.13
C HIS A 239 -6.68 2.21 -10.01
N GLY A 240 -5.79 1.28 -10.36
CA GLY A 240 -4.84 0.69 -9.42
C GLY A 240 -5.51 0.08 -8.19
N GLU A 241 -5.12 0.56 -7.01
CA GLU A 241 -5.58 0.04 -5.71
C GLU A 241 -7.04 0.38 -5.37
N MET A 242 -7.75 1.12 -6.22
CA MET A 242 -9.20 1.32 -6.07
C MET A 242 -10.02 0.15 -6.67
N LEU A 243 -9.42 -0.77 -7.43
CA LEU A 243 -10.11 -1.91 -8.02
C LEU A 243 -10.99 -2.70 -7.02
N PRO A 244 -10.53 -3.00 -5.78
CA PRO A 244 -11.32 -3.78 -4.82
C PRO A 244 -12.62 -3.11 -4.37
N ALA A 245 -12.80 -1.80 -4.58
CA ALA A 245 -14.04 -1.09 -4.27
C ALA A 245 -15.28 -1.73 -4.92
N HIS A 246 -15.11 -2.36 -6.08
CA HIS A 246 -16.19 -3.05 -6.81
C HIS A 246 -16.74 -4.28 -6.07
N ALA A 247 -15.97 -4.86 -5.14
CA ALA A 247 -16.43 -6.02 -4.37
C ALA A 247 -17.32 -5.65 -3.17
N TYR A 248 -17.32 -4.39 -2.74
CA TYR A 248 -18.08 -3.95 -1.57
C TYR A 248 -19.56 -3.70 -1.92
N PRO A 249 -20.52 -4.41 -1.29
CA PRO A 249 -21.94 -4.30 -1.64
C PRO A 249 -22.50 -2.87 -1.59
N PHE A 250 -22.07 -2.07 -0.61
CA PHE A 250 -22.52 -0.69 -0.47
C PHE A 250 -22.09 0.22 -1.63
N LEU A 251 -20.88 0.03 -2.16
CA LEU A 251 -20.35 0.83 -3.27
C LEU A 251 -20.87 0.30 -4.61
N LYS A 252 -20.97 -1.02 -4.75
CA LYS A 252 -21.46 -1.70 -5.96
C LYS A 252 -22.91 -1.34 -6.34
N LYS A 253 -23.72 -0.84 -5.39
CA LYS A 253 -25.10 -0.41 -5.67
C LYS A 253 -25.18 0.81 -6.60
N TYR A 254 -24.12 1.60 -6.72
CA TYR A 254 -24.07 2.79 -7.57
C TYR A 254 -23.85 2.39 -9.03
N ALA A 255 -24.87 2.50 -9.88
CA ALA A 255 -24.85 1.98 -11.25
C ALA A 255 -23.86 2.69 -12.19
N HIS A 256 -23.38 3.88 -11.80
CA HIS A 256 -22.34 4.65 -12.49
C HIS A 256 -20.92 4.36 -11.96
N LEU A 257 -20.74 3.52 -10.93
CA LEU A 257 -19.45 2.87 -10.66
C LEU A 257 -19.28 1.73 -11.68
N LYS A 258 -18.57 1.99 -12.78
CA LYS A 258 -18.65 1.14 -13.99
C LYS A 258 -17.61 0.03 -14.06
N GLY A 259 -16.35 0.36 -13.85
CA GLY A 259 -15.27 -0.59 -14.08
C GLY A 259 -13.92 -0.06 -13.61
N ASN A 260 -12.86 -0.71 -14.06
CA ASN A 260 -11.50 -0.31 -13.74
C ASN A 260 -10.79 0.21 -15.01
N PHE A 261 -10.24 1.41 -14.92
CA PHE A 261 -9.41 2.01 -15.95
C PHE A 261 -7.94 1.60 -15.75
N GLY A 262 -7.32 1.04 -16.79
CA GLY A 262 -5.89 0.81 -16.80
C GLY A 262 -5.41 -0.28 -15.83
N THR A 263 -4.18 -0.13 -15.35
CA THR A 263 -3.45 -1.16 -14.61
C THR A 263 -2.87 -0.61 -13.30
N ALA A 264 -1.67 -1.06 -12.89
CA ALA A 264 -1.00 -0.55 -11.70
C ALA A 264 -0.38 0.84 -11.93
N TRP A 265 -0.13 1.53 -10.81
CA TRP A 265 0.24 2.94 -10.76
C TRP A 265 1.41 3.35 -11.67
N GLN A 266 2.39 2.48 -11.91
CA GLN A 266 3.57 2.85 -12.69
C GLN A 266 3.25 3.11 -14.17
N ASN A 267 2.11 2.59 -14.67
CA ASN A 267 1.68 2.78 -16.05
C ASN A 267 0.87 4.06 -16.25
N GLN A 268 0.52 4.77 -15.18
CA GLN A 268 -0.43 5.89 -15.22
C GLN A 268 0.01 7.03 -16.16
N GLN A 269 1.31 7.31 -16.31
CA GLN A 269 1.77 8.32 -17.25
C GLN A 269 1.50 7.95 -18.72
N LYS A 270 1.45 6.66 -19.04
CA LYS A 270 1.07 6.16 -20.36
C LYS A 270 -0.45 6.10 -20.50
N GLU A 271 -1.13 5.61 -19.46
CA GLU A 271 -2.58 5.39 -19.47
C GLU A 271 -3.38 6.71 -19.42
N PHE A 272 -2.87 7.73 -18.73
CA PHE A 272 -3.51 9.04 -18.61
C PHE A 272 -3.10 10.03 -19.71
N ASP A 273 -2.19 9.64 -20.60
CA ASP A 273 -1.71 10.51 -21.67
C ASP A 273 -2.87 10.90 -22.61
N HIS A 274 -3.19 12.20 -22.68
CA HIS A 274 -4.35 12.74 -23.42
C HIS A 274 -5.71 12.15 -22.98
N LEU A 275 -5.83 11.69 -21.73
CA LEU A 275 -7.10 11.20 -21.19
C LEU A 275 -8.15 12.33 -21.16
N PRO A 276 -9.34 12.16 -21.77
CA PRO A 276 -10.40 13.16 -21.78
C PRO A 276 -11.27 13.07 -20.51
N ALA A 277 -10.65 12.87 -19.36
CA ALA A 277 -11.30 12.77 -18.06
C ALA A 277 -10.37 13.29 -16.96
N PRO A 278 -10.90 13.87 -15.87
CA PRO A 278 -10.08 14.22 -14.74
C PRO A 278 -9.75 12.98 -13.90
N ILE A 279 -8.65 13.08 -13.15
CA ILE A 279 -8.14 12.03 -12.28
C ILE A 279 -8.14 12.53 -10.84
N LEU A 280 -8.80 11.80 -9.93
CA LEU A 280 -8.77 12.06 -8.49
C LEU A 280 -7.79 11.10 -7.81
N TYR A 281 -6.76 11.64 -7.17
CA TYR A 281 -5.82 10.89 -6.32
C TYR A 281 -6.23 11.02 -4.85
N THR A 282 -6.70 9.93 -4.25
CA THR A 282 -7.04 9.86 -2.82
C THR A 282 -5.83 9.51 -1.95
N THR A 283 -4.84 8.82 -2.53
CA THR A 283 -3.56 8.47 -1.88
C THR A 283 -2.42 8.40 -2.91
N ASN A 284 -1.24 7.91 -2.49
CA ASN A 284 -0.23 7.40 -3.42
C ASN A 284 -0.80 6.30 -4.35
N CYS A 285 -0.27 6.09 -5.55
CA CYS A 285 1.01 6.57 -6.07
C CYS A 285 0.87 7.60 -7.18
N LEU A 286 0.96 8.89 -6.83
CA LEU A 286 1.05 9.98 -7.81
C LEU A 286 2.47 10.06 -8.40
N MET A 287 2.57 9.92 -9.72
CA MET A 287 3.79 10.25 -10.47
C MET A 287 3.69 11.68 -11.00
N PRO A 288 4.81 12.40 -11.20
CA PRO A 288 4.79 13.71 -11.84
C PRO A 288 3.93 13.71 -13.12
N PRO A 289 2.81 14.46 -13.16
CA PRO A 289 1.90 14.46 -14.31
C PRO A 289 2.57 14.93 -15.59
N LYS A 290 2.21 14.34 -16.74
CA LYS A 290 2.62 14.88 -18.04
C LYS A 290 1.81 16.13 -18.37
N SER A 291 2.37 17.00 -19.21
CA SER A 291 1.69 18.21 -19.68
C SER A 291 0.36 17.95 -20.39
N SER A 292 0.14 16.75 -20.96
CA SER A 292 -1.09 16.39 -21.66
C SER A 292 -2.32 16.20 -20.77
N TYR A 293 -2.13 16.03 -19.45
CA TYR A 293 -3.23 15.84 -18.48
C TYR A 293 -3.02 16.55 -17.14
N ALA A 294 -1.94 17.32 -16.96
CA ALA A 294 -1.67 18.01 -15.69
C ALA A 294 -2.79 18.99 -15.28
N ASP A 295 -3.53 19.56 -16.24
CA ASP A 295 -4.65 20.49 -16.03
C ASP A 295 -5.92 19.85 -15.44
N ARG A 296 -5.95 18.53 -15.30
CA ARG A 296 -7.11 17.77 -14.82
C ARG A 296 -6.73 16.72 -13.78
N VAL A 297 -5.61 16.93 -13.09
CA VAL A 297 -5.24 16.16 -11.89
C VAL A 297 -5.79 16.86 -10.66
N PHE A 298 -6.56 16.11 -9.89
CA PHE A 298 -7.10 16.51 -8.61
C PHE A 298 -6.47 15.63 -7.52
N THR A 299 -6.12 16.25 -6.40
CA THR A 299 -5.64 15.52 -5.22
C THR A 299 -6.55 15.80 -4.04
N THR A 300 -6.52 14.95 -3.04
CA THR A 300 -7.22 15.15 -1.77
C THR A 300 -6.46 14.45 -0.64
N GLU A 301 -6.95 14.52 0.59
CA GLU A 301 -6.26 14.03 1.78
C GLU A 301 -4.84 14.59 1.90
N VAL A 302 -3.86 13.74 2.19
CA VAL A 302 -2.44 14.09 2.30
C VAL A 302 -1.72 14.16 0.94
N VAL A 303 -2.41 13.85 -0.16
CA VAL A 303 -1.81 13.89 -1.51
C VAL A 303 -1.73 15.32 -2.01
N ALA A 304 -0.54 15.74 -2.42
CA ALA A 304 -0.34 17.07 -3.00
C ALA A 304 0.71 17.05 -4.10
N PHE A 305 0.44 17.80 -5.17
CA PHE A 305 1.37 18.02 -6.26
C PHE A 305 1.32 19.47 -6.74
N PRO A 306 2.47 20.11 -7.03
CA PRO A 306 2.49 21.49 -7.50
C PRO A 306 1.61 21.73 -8.72
N GLY A 307 0.64 22.63 -8.59
CA GLY A 307 -0.29 23.02 -9.67
C GLY A 307 -1.51 22.11 -9.85
N ALA A 308 -1.61 21.00 -9.12
CA ALA A 308 -2.84 20.20 -9.07
C ALA A 308 -3.91 20.91 -8.22
N VAL A 309 -5.18 20.71 -8.56
CA VAL A 309 -6.30 21.22 -7.76
C VAL A 309 -6.49 20.32 -6.56
N HIS A 310 -6.46 20.87 -5.34
CA HIS A 310 -6.66 20.11 -4.12
C HIS A 310 -8.12 20.21 -3.64
N ILE A 311 -8.79 19.06 -3.48
CA ILE A 311 -10.10 18.95 -2.84
C ILE A 311 -9.88 18.86 -1.33
N ASP A 312 -10.38 19.87 -0.62
CA ASP A 312 -10.19 20.02 0.82
C ASP A 312 -11.01 19.03 1.67
N GLU A 313 -10.88 19.17 2.99
CA GLU A 313 -11.58 18.38 4.01
C GLU A 313 -13.11 18.42 3.94
N LYS A 314 -13.72 19.41 3.24
CA LYS A 314 -15.17 19.45 3.04
C LYS A 314 -15.62 18.48 1.95
N LYS A 315 -14.68 17.96 1.15
CA LYS A 315 -14.92 16.99 0.08
C LYS A 315 -15.96 17.48 -0.93
N ASP A 316 -15.94 18.77 -1.23
CA ASP A 316 -16.73 19.34 -2.33
C ASP A 316 -16.08 18.98 -3.66
N PHE A 317 -16.63 17.98 -4.35
CA PHE A 317 -16.13 17.51 -5.65
C PHE A 317 -16.67 18.34 -6.82
N THR A 318 -17.37 19.46 -6.59
CA THR A 318 -17.91 20.31 -7.66
C THR A 318 -16.87 20.67 -8.73
N PRO A 319 -15.63 21.12 -8.41
CA PRO A 319 -14.62 21.42 -9.42
C PRO A 319 -14.22 20.21 -10.28
N LEU A 320 -14.15 19.03 -9.68
CA LEU A 320 -13.83 17.77 -10.36
C LEU A 320 -14.97 17.34 -11.30
N ILE A 321 -16.21 17.46 -10.84
CA ILE A 321 -17.44 17.14 -11.58
C ILE A 321 -17.60 18.06 -12.79
N GLU A 322 -17.43 19.36 -12.60
CA GLU A 322 -17.48 20.34 -13.70
C GLU A 322 -16.41 20.05 -14.75
N LYS A 323 -15.19 19.70 -14.32
CA LYS A 323 -14.10 19.34 -15.24
C LYS A 323 -14.43 18.08 -16.05
N ALA A 324 -15.08 17.08 -15.45
CA ALA A 324 -15.50 15.88 -16.17
C ALA A 324 -16.55 16.19 -17.25
N LEU A 325 -17.52 17.05 -16.94
CA LEU A 325 -18.54 17.50 -17.88
C LEU A 325 -17.94 18.34 -19.02
N GLU A 326 -17.00 19.23 -18.71
CA GLU A 326 -16.26 20.04 -19.69
C GLU A 326 -15.51 19.15 -20.69
N LEU A 327 -14.83 18.09 -20.22
CA LEU A 327 -14.00 17.22 -21.06
C LEU A 327 -14.83 16.26 -21.92
N GLY A 328 -16.06 15.92 -21.52
CA GLY A 328 -17.01 15.13 -22.31
C GLY A 328 -16.67 13.65 -22.50
N GLY A 329 -15.48 13.20 -22.07
CA GLY A 329 -15.03 11.81 -22.13
C GLY A 329 -14.85 11.26 -23.56
N TYR A 330 -15.10 9.96 -23.74
CA TYR A 330 -14.96 9.32 -25.04
C TYR A 330 -16.23 9.42 -25.88
N LYS A 331 -16.09 9.53 -27.21
CA LYS A 331 -17.22 9.56 -28.15
C LYS A 331 -17.88 8.19 -28.36
N GLU A 332 -17.11 7.14 -28.18
CA GLU A 332 -17.49 5.74 -28.37
C GLU A 332 -16.89 4.92 -27.23
N ASP A 333 -17.52 3.79 -26.93
CA ASP A 333 -17.03 2.85 -25.93
C ASP A 333 -15.61 2.38 -26.32
N ARG A 334 -14.70 2.37 -25.36
CA ARG A 334 -13.32 1.92 -25.54
C ARG A 334 -13.07 0.68 -24.72
N MET A 335 -12.82 -0.43 -25.41
CA MET A 335 -12.37 -1.67 -24.80
C MET A 335 -10.85 -1.58 -24.54
N PHE A 336 -10.45 -1.67 -23.28
CA PHE A 336 -9.06 -1.88 -22.90
C PHE A 336 -8.82 -3.33 -22.52
N SER A 337 -7.55 -3.71 -22.43
CA SER A 337 -7.14 -5.01 -21.91
C SER A 337 -6.11 -4.83 -20.79
N GLY A 338 -6.05 -5.82 -19.90
CA GLY A 338 -4.91 -5.98 -19.01
C GLY A 338 -3.63 -6.31 -19.80
N ILE A 339 -2.52 -6.45 -19.08
CA ILE A 339 -1.21 -6.58 -19.71
C ILE A 339 -1.02 -7.92 -20.44
N ASN A 340 -1.84 -8.92 -20.13
CA ASN A 340 -1.86 -10.23 -20.77
C ASN A 340 -3.02 -10.39 -21.77
N GLY A 341 -3.78 -9.33 -22.06
CA GLY A 341 -4.85 -9.32 -23.05
C GLY A 341 -6.24 -9.65 -22.52
N GLY A 342 -6.39 -9.85 -21.21
CA GLY A 342 -7.70 -10.07 -20.58
C GLY A 342 -8.57 -8.81 -20.63
N LYS A 343 -9.88 -8.96 -20.86
CA LYS A 343 -10.84 -7.84 -21.03
C LYS A 343 -11.63 -7.48 -19.77
N LYS A 344 -11.48 -8.30 -18.74
CA LYS A 344 -12.06 -8.13 -17.42
C LYS A 344 -11.04 -8.64 -16.39
N VAL A 345 -11.22 -8.20 -15.15
CA VAL A 345 -10.47 -8.69 -13.99
C VAL A 345 -11.48 -9.07 -12.91
N THR A 346 -11.11 -9.95 -11.99
CA THR A 346 -11.98 -10.37 -10.88
C THR A 346 -11.35 -9.93 -9.57
N THR A 347 -12.17 -9.49 -8.62
CA THR A 347 -11.75 -9.09 -7.26
C THR A 347 -12.80 -9.52 -6.23
N GLY A 348 -12.51 -9.40 -4.93
CA GLY A 348 -13.49 -9.67 -3.88
C GLY A 348 -13.41 -11.05 -3.24
N PHE A 349 -12.30 -11.78 -3.41
CA PHE A 349 -12.02 -13.01 -2.66
C PHE A 349 -11.43 -12.67 -1.28
N GLY A 350 -12.11 -11.79 -0.53
CA GLY A 350 -11.73 -11.46 0.84
C GLY A 350 -11.84 -12.67 1.79
N HIS A 351 -11.40 -12.50 3.03
CA HIS A 351 -11.34 -13.62 4.00
C HIS A 351 -12.70 -14.31 4.18
N ALA A 352 -13.80 -13.58 4.33
CA ALA A 352 -15.13 -14.18 4.45
C ALA A 352 -15.57 -14.98 3.21
N ALA A 353 -15.24 -14.49 2.00
CA ALA A 353 -15.56 -15.19 0.76
C ALA A 353 -14.81 -16.53 0.65
N ILE A 354 -13.53 -16.55 1.03
CA ILE A 354 -12.73 -17.78 1.05
C ILE A 354 -13.17 -18.72 2.18
N LEU A 355 -13.35 -18.19 3.40
CA LEU A 355 -13.68 -18.98 4.58
C LEU A 355 -15.09 -19.58 4.53
N SER A 356 -16.04 -18.94 3.86
CA SER A 356 -17.35 -19.55 3.58
C SER A 356 -17.27 -20.81 2.72
N HIS A 357 -16.16 -21.01 2.00
CA HIS A 357 -15.85 -22.20 1.21
C HIS A 357 -14.73 -23.05 1.84
N ALA A 358 -14.39 -22.83 3.12
CA ALA A 358 -13.30 -23.52 3.79
C ALA A 358 -13.43 -25.04 3.74
N GLY A 359 -14.66 -25.58 3.84
CA GLY A 359 -14.92 -27.02 3.69
C GLY A 359 -14.44 -27.56 2.34
N THR A 360 -14.84 -26.90 1.25
CA THR A 360 -14.42 -27.25 -0.12
C THR A 360 -12.90 -27.13 -0.29
N VAL A 361 -12.29 -26.08 0.25
CA VAL A 361 -10.83 -25.89 0.20
C VAL A 361 -10.12 -27.02 0.95
N VAL A 362 -10.55 -27.34 2.16
CA VAL A 362 -9.97 -28.40 2.99
C VAL A 362 -10.13 -29.77 2.34
N GLU A 363 -11.29 -30.07 1.77
CA GLU A 363 -11.55 -31.31 1.03
C GLU A 363 -10.66 -31.43 -0.20
N ALA A 364 -10.53 -30.36 -0.99
CA ALA A 364 -9.69 -30.34 -2.19
C ALA A 364 -8.21 -30.52 -1.85
N VAL A 365 -7.73 -29.98 -0.73
CA VAL A 365 -6.37 -30.23 -0.25
C VAL A 365 -6.20 -31.68 0.23
N LYS A 366 -7.14 -32.18 1.05
CA LYS A 366 -7.09 -33.57 1.57
C LYS A 366 -7.17 -34.62 0.46
N SER A 367 -7.90 -34.35 -0.62
CA SER A 367 -7.99 -35.24 -1.78
C SER A 367 -6.78 -35.13 -2.72
N GLY A 368 -5.89 -34.16 -2.50
CA GLY A 368 -4.77 -33.86 -3.39
C GLY A 368 -5.17 -33.15 -4.69
N ALA A 369 -6.40 -32.64 -4.79
CA ALA A 369 -6.85 -31.85 -5.94
C ALA A 369 -6.20 -30.45 -5.95
N ILE A 370 -5.99 -29.87 -4.76
CA ILE A 370 -5.12 -28.72 -4.56
C ILE A 370 -3.88 -29.20 -3.81
N ARG A 371 -2.72 -29.10 -4.45
CA ARG A 371 -1.44 -29.51 -3.85
C ARG A 371 -0.67 -28.36 -3.23
N HIS A 372 -0.91 -27.13 -3.69
CA HIS A 372 -0.16 -25.96 -3.23
C HIS A 372 -0.94 -24.66 -3.39
N PHE A 373 -0.62 -23.69 -2.52
CA PHE A 373 -1.05 -22.30 -2.62
C PHE A 373 0.18 -21.42 -2.80
N PHE A 374 0.06 -20.43 -3.69
CA PHE A 374 1.05 -19.38 -3.84
C PHE A 374 0.41 -18.05 -3.48
N LEU A 375 0.91 -17.37 -2.44
CA LEU A 375 0.63 -15.96 -2.24
C LEU A 375 1.59 -15.15 -3.11
N VAL A 376 1.14 -14.75 -4.30
CA VAL A 376 1.86 -13.85 -5.19
C VAL A 376 1.26 -12.46 -5.03
N ALA A 377 1.90 -11.61 -4.24
CA ALA A 377 1.26 -10.39 -3.74
C ALA A 377 2.23 -9.21 -3.58
N GLY A 378 1.67 -8.05 -3.25
CA GLY A 378 2.42 -6.85 -2.87
C GLY A 378 2.45 -5.79 -3.97
N CYS A 379 3.46 -4.92 -3.99
CA CYS A 379 3.41 -3.70 -4.80
C CYS A 379 4.15 -3.84 -6.14
N ASP A 380 3.50 -3.39 -7.22
CA ASP A 380 4.13 -3.24 -8.53
C ASP A 380 5.02 -1.98 -8.60
N GLY A 381 5.82 -1.86 -9.67
CA GLY A 381 6.67 -0.71 -9.93
C GLY A 381 7.29 -0.71 -11.34
N ALA A 382 8.04 0.34 -11.66
CA ALA A 382 8.60 0.56 -13.00
C ALA A 382 9.93 -0.16 -13.28
N LYS A 383 10.54 -0.81 -12.28
CA LYS A 383 11.84 -1.47 -12.46
C LYS A 383 11.71 -2.68 -13.41
N PRO A 384 12.62 -2.82 -14.40
CA PRO A 384 12.69 -4.02 -15.22
C PRO A 384 12.88 -5.30 -14.38
N GLY A 385 12.44 -6.44 -14.90
CA GLY A 385 12.51 -7.74 -14.22
C GLY A 385 11.22 -8.15 -13.50
N ARG A 386 10.25 -7.23 -13.31
CA ARG A 386 8.95 -7.55 -12.70
C ARG A 386 8.04 -8.43 -13.58
N ASN A 387 8.41 -8.68 -14.84
CA ASN A 387 7.80 -9.74 -15.65
C ASN A 387 8.01 -11.14 -15.04
N TYR A 388 8.98 -11.29 -14.13
CA TYR A 388 9.11 -12.48 -13.28
C TYR A 388 7.76 -12.90 -12.69
N TYR A 389 6.98 -11.97 -12.12
CA TYR A 389 5.72 -12.33 -11.44
C TYR A 389 4.64 -12.81 -12.42
N THR A 390 4.59 -12.22 -13.62
CA THR A 390 3.72 -12.70 -14.70
C THR A 390 4.08 -14.13 -15.11
N GLU A 391 5.37 -14.38 -15.35
CA GLU A 391 5.85 -15.69 -15.80
C GLU A 391 5.76 -16.75 -14.68
N PHE A 392 6.03 -16.37 -13.44
CA PHE A 392 5.81 -17.22 -12.26
C PHE A 392 4.36 -17.70 -12.20
N VAL A 393 3.39 -16.79 -12.27
CA VAL A 393 1.97 -17.15 -12.18
C VAL A 393 1.53 -18.04 -13.34
N LYS A 394 1.96 -17.75 -14.58
CA LYS A 394 1.67 -18.61 -15.75
C LYS A 394 2.21 -20.03 -15.61
N GLN A 395 3.34 -20.19 -14.92
CA GLN A 395 4.01 -21.48 -14.74
C GLN A 395 3.55 -22.24 -13.50
N THR A 396 2.67 -21.67 -12.67
CA THR A 396 2.15 -22.37 -11.50
C THR A 396 1.45 -23.68 -11.89
N PRO A 397 1.69 -24.79 -11.17
CA PRO A 397 1.07 -26.09 -11.46
C PRO A 397 -0.46 -26.02 -11.56
N SER A 398 -1.05 -26.80 -12.47
CA SER A 398 -2.51 -26.79 -12.69
C SER A 398 -3.33 -27.20 -11.46
N ASP A 399 -2.70 -27.85 -10.49
CA ASP A 399 -3.25 -28.27 -9.19
C ASP A 399 -2.85 -27.31 -8.04
N SER A 400 -2.48 -26.07 -8.34
CA SER A 400 -2.24 -25.01 -7.35
C SER A 400 -3.19 -23.82 -7.49
N ILE A 401 -3.41 -23.12 -6.38
CA ILE A 401 -4.15 -21.84 -6.33
C ILE A 401 -3.18 -20.68 -6.09
N VAL A 402 -3.40 -19.57 -6.80
CA VAL A 402 -2.71 -18.29 -6.62
C VAL A 402 -3.64 -17.34 -5.87
N LEU A 403 -3.22 -16.96 -4.66
CA LEU A 403 -3.81 -15.85 -3.91
C LEU A 403 -3.03 -14.58 -4.23
N THR A 404 -3.72 -13.46 -4.42
CA THR A 404 -3.08 -12.17 -4.66
C THR A 404 -3.79 -11.04 -3.94
N LEU A 405 -3.07 -9.95 -3.73
CA LEU A 405 -3.55 -8.70 -3.19
C LEU A 405 -2.55 -7.60 -3.56
N ALA A 406 -2.99 -6.35 -3.41
CA ALA A 406 -2.25 -5.16 -3.80
C ALA A 406 -1.93 -5.06 -5.30
N CYS A 407 -1.38 -3.92 -5.73
CA CYS A 407 -1.24 -3.59 -7.15
C CYS A 407 -0.29 -4.50 -7.95
N GLY A 408 0.55 -5.31 -7.30
CA GLY A 408 1.33 -6.37 -7.94
C GLY A 408 0.46 -7.34 -8.75
N LYS A 409 -0.82 -7.50 -8.35
CA LYS A 409 -1.82 -8.30 -9.07
C LYS A 409 -1.94 -7.94 -10.55
N PHE A 410 -1.74 -6.68 -10.94
CA PHE A 410 -1.89 -6.24 -12.33
C PHE A 410 -0.83 -6.82 -13.28
N ARG A 411 0.14 -7.57 -12.75
CA ARG A 411 1.05 -8.38 -13.56
C ARG A 411 0.39 -9.63 -14.14
N PHE A 412 -0.72 -10.09 -13.57
CA PHE A 412 -1.29 -11.40 -13.91
C PHE A 412 -2.81 -11.54 -13.64
N ASN A 413 -3.49 -10.56 -13.04
CA ASN A 413 -4.91 -10.63 -12.67
C ASN A 413 -5.90 -10.66 -13.84
N ASP A 414 -5.41 -10.49 -15.07
CA ASP A 414 -6.18 -10.62 -16.30
C ASP A 414 -5.92 -11.97 -17.02
N LEU A 415 -5.17 -12.88 -16.39
CA LEU A 415 -5.01 -14.25 -16.85
C LEU A 415 -6.22 -15.11 -16.45
N ASP A 416 -6.63 -15.99 -17.35
CA ASP A 416 -7.53 -17.09 -17.03
C ASP A 416 -6.71 -18.35 -16.74
N LEU A 417 -6.64 -18.72 -15.45
CA LEU A 417 -5.95 -19.92 -14.99
C LEU A 417 -6.89 -21.13 -14.84
N GLY A 418 -8.19 -20.98 -15.09
CA GLY A 418 -9.22 -21.98 -14.83
C GLY A 418 -9.59 -22.12 -13.36
N GLU A 419 -10.20 -23.25 -13.01
CA GLU A 419 -10.71 -23.57 -11.67
C GLU A 419 -10.34 -24.99 -11.24
N ILE A 420 -10.33 -25.24 -9.92
CA ILE A 420 -10.17 -26.56 -9.31
C ILE A 420 -11.38 -26.79 -8.40
N GLY A 421 -12.23 -27.76 -8.74
CA GLY A 421 -13.41 -28.07 -7.92
C GLY A 421 -14.38 -26.89 -7.75
N GLY A 422 -14.51 -26.04 -8.78
CA GLY A 422 -15.31 -24.82 -8.75
C GLY A 422 -14.66 -23.62 -8.05
N LEU A 423 -13.41 -23.77 -7.57
CA LEU A 423 -12.62 -22.68 -6.99
C LEU A 423 -11.73 -22.05 -8.07
N PRO A 424 -11.85 -20.74 -8.36
CA PRO A 424 -10.94 -20.06 -9.27
C PRO A 424 -9.47 -20.24 -8.86
N ARG A 425 -8.59 -20.56 -9.81
CA ARG A 425 -7.15 -20.70 -9.54
C ARG A 425 -6.45 -19.39 -9.26
N LEU A 426 -7.06 -18.25 -9.57
CA LEU A 426 -6.55 -16.92 -9.26
C LEU A 426 -7.58 -16.15 -8.45
N MET A 427 -7.24 -15.84 -7.20
CA MET A 427 -8.14 -15.18 -6.25
C MET A 427 -7.53 -13.86 -5.76
N ASP A 428 -8.12 -12.74 -6.16
CA ASP A 428 -7.75 -11.41 -5.68
C ASP A 428 -8.50 -11.06 -4.38
N MET A 429 -7.73 -10.95 -3.30
CA MET A 429 -8.20 -10.68 -1.94
C MET A 429 -8.39 -9.19 -1.64
N GLY A 430 -7.92 -8.29 -2.51
CA GLY A 430 -8.14 -6.85 -2.38
C GLY A 430 -6.87 -5.99 -2.38
N GLN A 431 -6.89 -4.89 -1.64
CA GLN A 431 -5.81 -3.90 -1.53
C GLN A 431 -4.63 -4.47 -0.72
N CYS A 432 -3.55 -3.70 -0.59
CA CYS A 432 -2.44 -4.06 0.29
C CYS A 432 -2.84 -4.30 1.76
N ASN A 433 -3.76 -3.51 2.33
CA ASN A 433 -4.29 -3.73 3.69
C ASN A 433 -5.02 -5.06 3.86
N ASP A 434 -5.58 -5.63 2.79
CA ASP A 434 -6.29 -6.91 2.83
C ASP A 434 -5.33 -8.11 3.02
N ALA A 435 -4.03 -7.84 3.18
CA ALA A 435 -3.06 -8.78 3.75
C ALA A 435 -3.50 -9.30 5.13
N TYR A 436 -4.26 -8.52 5.91
CA TYR A 436 -4.91 -9.03 7.12
C TYR A 436 -5.83 -10.22 6.80
N GLY A 437 -6.69 -10.08 5.79
CA GLY A 437 -7.59 -11.16 5.36
C GLY A 437 -6.82 -12.39 4.87
N ALA A 438 -5.71 -12.21 4.14
CA ALA A 438 -4.84 -13.31 3.73
C ALA A 438 -4.23 -14.05 4.92
N ILE A 439 -3.80 -13.32 5.96
CA ILE A 439 -3.30 -13.90 7.21
C ILE A 439 -4.42 -14.68 7.91
N GLN A 440 -5.63 -14.14 8.01
CA GLN A 440 -6.77 -14.85 8.62
C GLN A 440 -7.10 -16.16 7.89
N VAL A 441 -7.05 -16.16 6.56
CA VAL A 441 -7.24 -17.38 5.76
C VAL A 441 -6.15 -18.40 6.04
N ALA A 442 -4.89 -17.99 6.07
CA ALA A 442 -3.78 -18.90 6.36
C ALA A 442 -3.89 -19.50 7.78
N VAL A 443 -4.21 -18.69 8.79
CA VAL A 443 -4.41 -19.17 10.17
C VAL A 443 -5.57 -20.17 10.25
N ALA A 444 -6.72 -19.85 9.65
CA ALA A 444 -7.88 -20.74 9.67
C ALA A 444 -7.61 -22.08 8.95
N LEU A 445 -6.85 -22.06 7.86
CA LEU A 445 -6.42 -23.28 7.18
C LEU A 445 -5.46 -24.09 8.05
N ALA A 446 -4.48 -23.44 8.68
CA ALA A 446 -3.53 -24.11 9.60
C ALA A 446 -4.27 -24.81 10.75
N ASP A 447 -5.24 -24.13 11.36
CA ASP A 447 -6.11 -24.70 12.40
C ASP A 447 -6.91 -25.90 11.89
N ALA A 448 -7.46 -25.82 10.67
CA ALA A 448 -8.22 -26.91 10.06
C ALA A 448 -7.37 -28.15 9.73
N PHE A 449 -6.06 -27.98 9.50
CA PHE A 449 -5.12 -29.07 9.29
C PHE A 449 -4.38 -29.50 10.57
N GLY A 450 -4.52 -28.76 11.67
CA GLY A 450 -3.83 -29.04 12.92
C GLY A 450 -2.31 -28.85 12.81
N CYS A 451 -1.87 -27.89 12.01
CA CYS A 451 -0.45 -27.55 11.81
C CYS A 451 -0.22 -26.04 12.00
N SER A 452 1.04 -25.61 11.93
CA SER A 452 1.38 -24.20 11.87
C SER A 452 1.26 -23.64 10.45
N VAL A 453 1.16 -22.30 10.31
CA VAL A 453 1.10 -21.65 8.99
C VAL A 453 2.32 -21.98 8.13
N ASN A 454 3.51 -22.18 8.73
CA ASN A 454 4.72 -22.53 7.99
C ASN A 454 4.73 -23.99 7.48
N GLU A 455 3.83 -24.84 7.98
CA GLU A 455 3.66 -26.24 7.55
C GLU A 455 2.52 -26.40 6.53
N LEU A 456 1.79 -25.33 6.23
CA LEU A 456 0.83 -25.33 5.14
C LEU A 456 1.56 -25.48 3.80
N PRO A 457 0.91 -26.09 2.79
CA PRO A 457 1.39 -26.05 1.41
C PRO A 457 1.16 -24.65 0.82
N LEU A 458 1.79 -23.62 1.41
CA LEU A 458 1.63 -22.22 1.10
C LEU A 458 3.01 -21.56 0.96
N SER A 459 3.26 -20.96 -0.20
CA SER A 459 4.51 -20.24 -0.48
C SER A 459 4.29 -18.75 -0.68
N PHE A 460 5.23 -17.95 -0.19
CA PHE A 460 5.16 -16.48 -0.23
C PHE A 460 6.11 -15.92 -1.30
N VAL A 461 5.55 -15.33 -2.36
CA VAL A 461 6.28 -14.71 -3.46
C VAL A 461 5.88 -13.25 -3.54
N LEU A 462 6.59 -12.40 -2.80
CA LEU A 462 6.19 -11.04 -2.54
C LEU A 462 6.98 -10.04 -3.38
N SER A 463 6.23 -9.13 -3.99
CA SER A 463 6.73 -7.91 -4.62
C SER A 463 6.61 -6.76 -3.63
N TRP A 464 7.55 -5.82 -3.64
CA TRP A 464 7.44 -4.61 -2.83
C TRP A 464 7.88 -3.38 -3.63
N TYR A 465 7.46 -2.21 -3.16
CA TYR A 465 7.85 -0.93 -3.74
C TYR A 465 7.99 0.14 -2.66
N GLU A 466 6.95 0.35 -1.87
CA GLU A 466 6.85 1.43 -0.88
C GLU A 466 6.55 0.90 0.53
N GLN A 467 6.18 1.80 1.44
CA GLN A 467 6.22 1.58 2.88
C GLN A 467 5.07 0.74 3.42
N LYS A 468 3.91 0.72 2.74
CA LYS A 468 2.81 -0.21 3.10
C LYS A 468 3.23 -1.67 2.91
N ALA A 469 4.03 -1.98 1.89
CA ALA A 469 4.62 -3.30 1.75
C ALA A 469 5.65 -3.61 2.87
N VAL A 470 6.35 -2.60 3.39
CA VAL A 470 7.30 -2.79 4.50
C VAL A 470 6.58 -3.17 5.78
N CYS A 471 5.51 -2.48 6.17
CA CYS A 471 4.79 -2.82 7.41
C CYS A 471 4.09 -4.19 7.34
N ILE A 472 3.62 -4.60 6.15
CA ILE A 472 3.13 -5.97 5.91
C ILE A 472 4.27 -6.98 6.11
N LEU A 473 5.46 -6.75 5.53
CA LEU A 473 6.62 -7.62 5.75
C LEU A 473 6.94 -7.75 7.24
N LEU A 474 6.97 -6.64 7.98
CA LEU A 474 7.22 -6.67 9.43
C LEU A 474 6.16 -7.49 10.18
N THR A 475 4.90 -7.42 9.74
CA THR A 475 3.81 -8.24 10.29
C THR A 475 4.06 -9.73 10.08
N LEU A 476 4.48 -10.12 8.87
CA LEU A 476 4.82 -11.51 8.56
C LEU A 476 6.01 -12.00 9.40
N LEU A 477 7.02 -11.15 9.63
CA LEU A 477 8.15 -11.47 10.51
C LEU A 477 7.71 -11.63 11.97
N HIS A 478 6.86 -10.74 12.47
CA HIS A 478 6.29 -10.87 13.81
C HIS A 478 5.53 -12.19 13.99
N LEU A 479 4.75 -12.60 12.98
CA LEU A 479 4.02 -13.88 12.96
C LEU A 479 4.93 -15.10 12.77
N GLY A 480 6.23 -14.91 12.59
CA GLY A 480 7.19 -15.99 12.38
C GLY A 480 7.07 -16.68 11.02
N ILE A 481 6.49 -16.02 10.01
CA ILE A 481 6.37 -16.54 8.66
C ILE A 481 7.76 -16.62 8.02
N LYS A 482 8.06 -17.78 7.41
CA LYS A 482 9.37 -18.07 6.83
C LYS A 482 9.32 -18.25 5.31
N ASN A 483 10.50 -18.33 4.72
CA ASN A 483 10.73 -18.73 3.32
C ASN A 483 10.09 -17.78 2.29
N ILE A 484 10.09 -16.48 2.58
CA ILE A 484 9.55 -15.44 1.70
C ILE A 484 10.55 -15.15 0.57
N ARG A 485 10.11 -15.32 -0.69
CA ARG A 485 10.79 -14.76 -1.86
C ARG A 485 10.40 -13.29 -2.01
N LEU A 486 11.35 -12.38 -1.82
CA LEU A 486 11.12 -10.93 -1.84
C LEU A 486 11.83 -10.27 -3.03
N GLY A 487 11.10 -9.50 -3.83
CA GLY A 487 11.65 -8.91 -5.05
C GLY A 487 10.96 -7.64 -5.56
N PRO A 488 11.43 -7.10 -6.71
CA PRO A 488 12.46 -7.66 -7.58
C PRO A 488 13.90 -7.44 -7.09
N SER A 489 14.10 -6.60 -6.07
CA SER A 489 15.35 -6.56 -5.30
C SER A 489 15.07 -6.42 -3.82
N LEU A 490 16.01 -6.84 -2.98
CA LEU A 490 15.90 -6.65 -1.53
C LEU A 490 16.02 -5.16 -1.15
N PRO A 491 15.43 -4.74 -0.02
CA PRO A 491 15.50 -3.35 0.43
C PRO A 491 16.92 -2.83 0.69
N ALA A 492 17.23 -1.67 0.08
CA ALA A 492 18.51 -0.98 0.21
C ALA A 492 18.81 -0.48 1.64
N PHE A 493 17.79 -0.40 2.49
CA PHE A 493 17.93 0.00 3.88
C PHE A 493 18.25 -1.17 4.82
N LEU A 494 18.40 -2.40 4.30
CA LEU A 494 18.93 -3.53 5.07
C LEU A 494 20.45 -3.54 5.00
N SER A 495 21.11 -3.42 6.14
CA SER A 495 22.55 -3.68 6.22
C SER A 495 22.86 -5.16 5.97
N PRO A 496 24.11 -5.52 5.60
CA PRO A 496 24.50 -6.92 5.44
C PRO A 496 24.22 -7.79 6.67
N ASN A 497 24.48 -7.28 7.89
CA ASN A 497 24.25 -8.04 9.13
C ASN A 497 22.76 -8.24 9.40
N ILE A 498 21.94 -7.20 9.20
CA ILE A 498 20.49 -7.31 9.40
C ILE A 498 19.85 -8.20 8.33
N LEU A 499 20.32 -8.13 7.08
CA LEU A 499 19.88 -9.05 6.04
C LEU A 499 20.25 -10.50 6.38
N ASN A 500 21.48 -10.76 6.81
CA ASN A 500 21.90 -12.11 7.22
C ASN A 500 21.06 -12.63 8.38
N PHE A 501 20.75 -11.79 9.38
CA PHE A 501 19.82 -12.15 10.45
C PHE A 501 18.45 -12.57 9.90
N LEU A 502 17.90 -11.84 8.93
CA LEU A 502 16.61 -12.17 8.32
C LEU A 502 16.67 -13.46 7.49
N VAL A 503 17.79 -13.72 6.80
CA VAL A 503 18.03 -14.97 6.06
C VAL A 503 18.09 -16.15 7.04
N GLU A 504 18.88 -16.05 8.10
CA GLU A 504 19.10 -17.16 9.05
C GLU A 504 17.85 -17.49 9.88
N ASN A 505 17.08 -16.48 10.30
CA ASN A 505 15.96 -16.68 11.21
C ASN A 505 14.62 -16.89 10.49
N TYR A 506 14.44 -16.27 9.31
CA TYR A 506 13.18 -16.28 8.57
C TYR A 506 13.29 -16.86 7.16
N GLY A 507 14.50 -17.17 6.65
CA GLY A 507 14.64 -17.70 5.30
C GLY A 507 14.20 -16.71 4.22
N ILE A 508 14.28 -15.39 4.47
CA ILE A 508 14.06 -14.39 3.41
C ILE A 508 15.08 -14.62 2.31
N ALA A 509 14.64 -14.62 1.06
CA ALA A 509 15.53 -14.75 -0.07
C ALA A 509 15.09 -13.85 -1.24
N PRO A 510 16.03 -13.40 -2.08
CA PRO A 510 15.66 -12.75 -3.34
C PRO A 510 14.95 -13.74 -4.27
N ILE A 511 14.20 -13.20 -5.23
CA ILE A 511 13.71 -13.98 -6.38
C ILE A 511 14.87 -14.39 -7.29
N THR A 512 14.73 -15.52 -7.99
CA THR A 512 15.66 -16.03 -9.00
C THR A 512 14.99 -16.07 -10.38
N THR A 513 14.88 -17.23 -11.03
CA THR A 513 13.99 -17.44 -12.17
C THR A 513 12.66 -18.05 -11.73
N PRO A 514 11.56 -17.83 -12.47
CA PRO A 514 10.28 -18.47 -12.16
C PRO A 514 10.40 -20.00 -12.00
N GLU A 515 11.14 -20.66 -12.88
CA GLU A 515 11.31 -22.11 -12.90
C GLU A 515 12.06 -22.62 -11.65
N GLU A 516 13.14 -21.92 -11.28
CA GLU A 516 13.96 -22.28 -10.11
C GLU A 516 13.20 -22.05 -8.81
N ASP A 517 12.48 -20.93 -8.69
CA ASP A 517 11.71 -20.61 -7.50
C ASP A 517 10.50 -21.52 -7.35
N ILE A 518 9.74 -21.82 -8.41
CA ILE A 518 8.65 -22.80 -8.35
C ILE A 518 9.18 -24.16 -7.89
N LYS A 519 10.29 -24.63 -8.48
CA LYS A 519 10.92 -25.89 -8.07
C LYS A 519 11.34 -25.86 -6.61
N ALA A 520 11.94 -24.77 -6.13
CA ALA A 520 12.38 -24.65 -4.75
C ALA A 520 11.18 -24.65 -3.78
N LEU A 521 10.12 -23.90 -4.10
CA LEU A 521 8.94 -23.71 -3.25
C LEU A 521 8.03 -24.95 -3.20
N MET A 522 7.96 -25.72 -4.28
CA MET A 522 7.20 -26.98 -4.35
C MET A 522 7.86 -28.15 -3.59
N ASN A 523 9.13 -28.01 -3.19
CA ASN A 523 9.90 -29.03 -2.46
C ASN A 523 10.05 -28.70 -0.97
N GLN A 524 9.38 -27.66 -0.48
CA GLN A 524 9.43 -27.21 0.92
C GLN A 524 8.44 -27.94 1.81
#